data_AF-A0A8I1JGI3-F1
#
_entry.id   AF-A0A8I1JGI3-F1
#
_cell.length_a   1.000
_cell.length_b   1.000
_cell.length_c   1.000
_cell.angle_alpha   90.00
_cell.angle_beta   90.00
_cell.angle_gamma   90.00
#
_symmetry.space_group_name_H-M   'P 1'
#
loop_
_entity.id
_entity.type
_entity.pdbx_description
1 polymer ?
#
loop_
_entity_poly.entity_id
_entity_poly.type
_entity_poly.pdbx_seq_one_letter_code
_entity_poly.pdbx_strand_id
1 'polypeptide(L)'
;MQHCNDLVKAYEGLTPQGKLDFLTNLKDSESKDTIKALLITCARSGAWDLLSEAIRISSVRSLLWSVIDDLLVFANHNHSLNQLYACLPVRFSAKEGRLALVFPSTVKSAEIAGEMIRRSAKPGKETFLRAFSSYKSISESPYEYLIITSAMKWSGFPWHEYLTFPSSSSHGDLLKRSLTSSKPGYTLCAIALMRPEQKAEYVTNLVEAGDPAKIYLHMDLKGKWFKKLPANVKSKILSDQIGI
;
A
#
# COMPACT_ATOMS: atom_id res chain seq x y z
N MET A 1 -14.66 -21.03 20.60
CA MET A 1 -13.89 -20.04 21.40
C MET A 1 -13.07 -20.72 22.49
N GLN A 2 -13.67 -21.45 23.45
CA GLN A 2 -12.89 -22.16 24.48
C GLN A 2 -11.82 -23.09 23.88
N HIS A 3 -12.21 -23.93 22.91
CA HIS A 3 -11.29 -24.80 22.18
C HIS A 3 -10.09 -24.06 21.55
N CYS A 4 -10.30 -22.89 20.94
CA CYS A 4 -9.21 -22.11 20.35
C CYS A 4 -8.26 -21.53 21.41
N ASN A 5 -8.77 -21.13 22.59
CA ASN A 5 -7.92 -20.71 23.70
C ASN A 5 -7.06 -21.87 24.21
N ASP A 6 -7.64 -23.08 24.27
CA ASP A 6 -6.92 -24.27 24.69
C ASP A 6 -5.80 -24.62 23.69
N LEU A 7 -6.07 -24.47 22.38
CA LEU A 7 -5.06 -24.63 21.32
C LEU A 7 -3.90 -23.62 21.44
N VAL A 8 -4.19 -22.35 21.72
CA VAL A 8 -3.15 -21.32 21.93
C VAL A 8 -2.28 -21.68 23.14
N LYS A 9 -2.90 -22.00 24.28
CA LYS A 9 -2.18 -22.39 25.49
C LYS A 9 -1.35 -23.66 25.30
N ALA A 10 -1.89 -24.64 24.58
CA ALA A 10 -1.17 -25.85 24.24
C ALA A 10 0.10 -25.51 23.48
N TYR A 11 0.02 -24.69 22.43
CA TYR A 11 1.16 -24.31 21.59
C TYR A 11 2.28 -23.60 22.36
N GLU A 12 1.96 -22.72 23.31
CA GLU A 12 2.94 -21.98 24.12
C GLU A 12 3.83 -22.92 24.96
N GLY A 13 3.27 -24.04 25.42
CA GLY A 13 3.99 -25.04 26.23
C GLY A 13 4.79 -26.08 25.43
N LEU A 14 4.77 -26.03 24.10
CA LEU A 14 5.41 -27.06 23.27
C LEU A 14 6.90 -26.80 23.02
N THR A 15 7.66 -27.90 22.92
CA THR A 15 9.03 -27.90 22.39
C THR A 15 9.04 -27.52 20.90
N PRO A 16 10.19 -27.14 20.31
CA PRO A 16 10.26 -26.84 18.88
C PRO A 16 9.71 -27.96 17.97
N GLN A 17 10.00 -29.22 18.30
CA GLN A 17 9.44 -30.37 17.57
C GLN A 17 7.92 -30.48 17.78
N GLY A 18 7.45 -30.32 19.02
CA GLY A 18 6.02 -30.35 19.32
C GLY A 18 5.23 -29.25 18.59
N LYS A 19 5.82 -28.06 18.42
CA LYS A 19 5.22 -26.97 17.62
C LYS A 19 5.08 -27.36 16.15
N LEU A 20 6.05 -28.06 15.58
CA LEU A 20 5.97 -28.54 14.20
C LEU A 20 4.86 -29.59 14.05
N ASP A 21 4.79 -30.56 14.96
CA ASP A 21 3.78 -31.61 14.95
C ASP A 21 2.37 -31.01 15.12
N PHE A 22 2.22 -30.02 16.01
CA PHE A 22 1.00 -29.25 16.18
C PHE A 22 0.54 -28.58 14.88
N LEU A 23 1.45 -27.89 14.18
CA LEU A 23 1.14 -27.18 12.94
C LEU A 23 0.78 -28.13 11.80
N THR A 24 1.43 -29.29 11.72
CA THR A 24 1.04 -30.34 10.76
C THR A 24 -0.37 -30.84 11.03
N ASN A 25 -0.70 -31.13 12.30
CA ASN A 25 -2.03 -31.60 12.67
C ASN A 25 -3.11 -30.53 12.42
N LEU A 26 -2.81 -29.26 12.72
CA LEU A 26 -3.72 -28.13 12.50
C LEU A 26 -4.25 -28.05 11.06
N LYS A 27 -3.41 -28.41 10.09
CA LYS A 27 -3.78 -28.40 8.66
C LYS A 27 -4.79 -29.49 8.32
N ASP A 28 -4.68 -30.65 8.95
CA ASP A 28 -5.37 -31.87 8.54
C ASP A 28 -6.59 -32.20 9.41
N SER A 29 -6.63 -31.72 10.66
CA SER A 29 -7.72 -32.03 11.62
C SER A 29 -8.79 -30.96 11.74
N GLU A 30 -8.50 -29.70 11.41
CA GLU A 30 -9.38 -28.58 11.73
C GLU A 30 -10.25 -28.10 10.56
N SER A 31 -11.48 -27.72 10.90
CA SER A 31 -12.38 -27.07 9.95
C SER A 31 -11.87 -25.66 9.58
N LYS A 32 -12.27 -25.16 8.40
CA LYS A 32 -11.92 -23.78 7.97
C LYS A 32 -12.39 -22.73 8.98
N ASP A 33 -13.55 -22.93 9.61
CA ASP A 33 -14.09 -21.97 10.57
C ASP A 33 -13.37 -22.06 11.92
N THR A 34 -12.90 -23.26 12.32
CA THR A 34 -12.01 -23.39 13.49
C THR A 34 -10.69 -22.67 13.25
N ILE A 35 -10.10 -22.80 12.06
CA ILE A 35 -8.83 -22.13 11.72
C ILE A 35 -9.03 -20.61 11.73
N LYS A 36 -10.11 -20.08 11.15
CA LYS A 36 -10.44 -18.64 11.22
C LYS A 36 -10.56 -18.18 12.67
N ALA A 37 -11.32 -18.90 13.49
CA ALA A 37 -11.49 -18.58 14.91
C ALA A 37 -10.17 -18.64 15.68
N LEU A 38 -9.27 -19.58 15.34
CA LEU A 38 -7.93 -19.68 15.93
C LEU A 38 -7.09 -18.45 15.58
N LEU A 39 -7.06 -18.04 14.31
CA LEU A 39 -6.32 -16.84 13.88
C LEU A 39 -6.80 -15.60 14.67
N ILE A 40 -8.11 -15.40 14.77
CA ILE A 40 -8.72 -14.31 15.55
C ILE A 40 -8.33 -14.41 17.02
N THR A 41 -8.36 -15.61 17.59
CA THR A 41 -7.98 -15.86 18.98
C THR A 41 -6.51 -15.50 19.22
N CYS A 42 -5.61 -15.83 18.29
CA CYS A 42 -4.19 -15.48 18.39
C CYS A 42 -3.99 -13.95 18.44
N ALA A 43 -4.67 -13.18 17.59
CA ALA A 43 -4.57 -11.71 17.64
C ALA A 43 -5.15 -11.14 18.93
N ARG A 44 -6.27 -11.70 19.41
CA ARG A 44 -6.89 -11.29 20.67
C ARG A 44 -5.99 -11.55 21.89
N SER A 45 -5.31 -12.70 21.94
CA SER A 45 -4.44 -13.08 23.06
C SER A 45 -2.99 -12.58 22.91
N GLY A 46 -2.63 -12.02 21.76
CA GLY A 46 -1.25 -11.62 21.45
C GLY A 46 -0.31 -12.79 21.12
N ALA A 47 -0.86 -13.96 20.76
CA ALA A 47 -0.08 -15.14 20.35
C ALA A 47 0.42 -15.00 18.89
N TRP A 48 1.24 -13.97 18.64
CA TRP A 48 1.74 -13.61 17.31
C TRP A 48 2.67 -14.67 16.71
N ASP A 49 3.40 -15.41 17.53
CA ASP A 49 4.28 -16.49 17.08
C ASP A 49 3.49 -17.63 16.43
N LEU A 50 2.43 -18.11 17.10
CA LEU A 50 1.53 -19.11 16.54
C LEU A 50 0.87 -18.60 15.26
N LEU A 51 0.39 -17.36 15.27
CA LEU A 51 -0.19 -16.76 14.07
C LEU A 51 0.81 -16.76 12.91
N SER A 52 2.05 -16.30 13.15
CA SER A 52 3.11 -16.23 12.13
C SER A 52 3.44 -17.59 11.55
N GLU A 53 3.57 -18.62 12.39
CA GLU A 53 3.87 -19.98 11.94
C GLU A 53 2.66 -20.61 11.22
N ALA A 54 1.45 -20.43 11.73
CA ALA A 54 0.24 -20.96 11.12
C ALA A 54 0.01 -20.41 9.70
N ILE A 55 0.24 -19.11 9.46
CA ILE A 55 0.06 -18.51 8.14
C ILE A 55 1.16 -18.89 7.13
N ARG A 56 2.20 -19.63 7.54
CA ARG A 56 3.13 -20.27 6.58
C ARG A 56 2.48 -21.46 5.88
N ILE A 57 1.47 -22.07 6.50
CA ILE A 57 0.69 -23.15 5.90
C ILE A 57 -0.25 -22.55 4.83
N SER A 58 -0.12 -23.02 3.59
CA SER A 58 -0.82 -22.43 2.43
C SER A 58 -2.35 -22.43 2.57
N SER A 59 -2.93 -23.48 3.16
CA SER A 59 -4.38 -23.57 3.42
C SER A 59 -4.85 -22.53 4.44
N VAL A 60 -4.12 -22.36 5.54
CA VAL A 60 -4.39 -21.34 6.57
C VAL A 60 -4.21 -19.94 6.02
N ARG A 61 -3.11 -19.71 5.28
CA ARG A 61 -2.80 -18.42 4.64
C ARG A 61 -3.92 -17.94 3.72
N SER A 62 -4.59 -18.84 3.02
CA SER A 62 -5.72 -18.49 2.16
C SER A 62 -6.93 -17.93 2.93
N LEU A 63 -7.07 -18.29 4.20
CA LEU A 63 -8.15 -17.86 5.09
C LEU A 63 -7.81 -16.55 5.83
N LEU A 64 -6.53 -16.21 5.98
CA LEU A 64 -6.05 -14.99 6.63
C LEU A 64 -6.83 -13.74 6.19
N TRP A 65 -7.01 -13.58 4.89
CA TRP A 65 -7.65 -12.40 4.32
C TRP A 65 -9.14 -12.29 4.59
N SER A 66 -9.80 -13.39 4.97
CA SER A 66 -11.21 -13.37 5.36
C SER A 66 -11.44 -12.92 6.80
N VAL A 67 -10.40 -12.92 7.63
CA VAL A 67 -10.44 -12.52 9.04
C VAL A 67 -9.53 -11.33 9.33
N ILE A 68 -8.93 -10.73 8.29
CA ILE A 68 -7.92 -9.69 8.48
C ILE A 68 -8.50 -8.50 9.25
N ASP A 69 -9.74 -8.11 8.96
CA ASP A 69 -10.43 -7.01 9.64
C ASP A 69 -10.57 -7.28 11.15
N ASP A 70 -10.91 -8.52 11.55
CA ASP A 70 -10.96 -8.91 12.95
C ASP A 70 -9.57 -8.87 13.62
N LEU A 71 -8.55 -9.42 12.94
CA LEU A 71 -7.16 -9.40 13.44
C LEU A 71 -6.69 -7.96 13.71
N LEU A 72 -7.14 -7.02 12.88
CA LEU A 72 -6.79 -5.62 12.97
C LEU A 72 -7.49 -4.90 14.12
N VAL A 73 -8.78 -5.17 14.33
CA VAL A 73 -9.51 -4.65 15.49
C VAL A 73 -8.79 -5.05 16.77
N PHE A 74 -8.41 -6.32 16.90
CA PHE A 74 -7.67 -6.81 18.07
C PHE A 74 -6.23 -6.27 18.15
N ALA A 75 -5.49 -6.24 17.05
CA ALA A 75 -4.13 -5.69 17.02
C ALA A 75 -4.12 -4.20 17.39
N ASN A 76 -5.10 -3.42 16.95
CA ASN A 76 -5.23 -2.01 17.29
C ASN A 76 -5.59 -1.82 18.77
N HIS A 77 -6.55 -2.60 19.28
CA HIS A 77 -6.93 -2.59 20.70
C HIS A 77 -5.76 -2.96 21.62
N ASN A 78 -4.93 -3.92 21.20
CA ASN A 78 -3.78 -4.42 21.94
C ASN A 78 -2.47 -3.66 21.63
N HIS A 79 -2.51 -2.53 20.91
CA HIS A 79 -1.33 -1.76 20.49
C HIS A 79 -0.21 -2.60 19.82
N SER A 80 -0.59 -3.62 19.05
CA SER A 80 0.31 -4.64 18.49
C SER A 80 0.24 -4.76 16.97
N LEU A 81 -0.11 -3.66 16.29
CA LEU A 81 -0.14 -3.57 14.82
C LEU A 81 1.20 -3.98 14.19
N ASN A 82 2.32 -3.61 14.82
CA ASN A 82 3.66 -3.96 14.33
C ASN A 82 3.91 -5.47 14.33
N GLN A 83 3.44 -6.17 15.36
CA GLN A 83 3.54 -7.62 15.45
C GLN A 83 2.68 -8.28 14.38
N LEU A 84 1.44 -7.81 14.17
CA LEU A 84 0.61 -8.29 13.07
C LEU A 84 1.31 -8.13 11.71
N TYR A 85 1.96 -6.98 11.44
CA TYR A 85 2.73 -6.79 10.20
C TYR A 85 3.94 -7.71 10.10
N ALA A 86 4.62 -7.98 11.21
CA ALA A 86 5.72 -8.93 11.24
C ALA A 86 5.26 -10.35 10.91
N CYS A 87 4.03 -10.72 11.31
CA CYS A 87 3.45 -12.00 10.97
C CYS A 87 3.14 -12.12 9.48
N LEU A 88 2.60 -11.08 8.84
CA LEU A 88 2.10 -11.15 7.45
C LEU A 88 3.14 -11.73 6.47
N PRO A 89 2.71 -12.44 5.41
CA PRO A 89 3.62 -13.03 4.45
C PRO A 89 4.65 -12.06 3.87
N VAL A 90 5.89 -12.51 3.71
CA VAL A 90 7.01 -11.71 3.18
C VAL A 90 6.80 -11.33 1.71
N ARG A 91 6.14 -12.21 0.94
CA ARG A 91 5.77 -11.96 -0.46
C ARG A 91 4.34 -12.38 -0.71
N PHE A 92 3.57 -11.51 -1.36
CA PHE A 92 2.21 -11.82 -1.75
C PHE A 92 2.15 -12.41 -3.17
N SER A 93 1.30 -13.42 -3.35
CA SER A 93 0.81 -13.77 -4.69
C SER A 93 -0.07 -12.64 -5.24
N ALA A 94 -0.39 -12.68 -6.54
CA ALA A 94 -1.23 -11.66 -7.17
C ALA A 94 -2.61 -11.51 -6.50
N LYS A 95 -3.21 -12.60 -6.02
CA LYS A 95 -4.51 -12.58 -5.34
C LYS A 95 -4.39 -11.96 -3.94
N GLU A 96 -3.38 -12.37 -3.20
CA GLU A 96 -3.14 -11.91 -1.83
C GLU A 96 -2.71 -10.45 -1.81
N GLY A 97 -1.91 -10.01 -2.78
CA GLY A 97 -1.45 -8.63 -2.86
C GLY A 97 -2.60 -7.64 -3.06
N ARG A 98 -3.68 -8.04 -3.74
CA ARG A 98 -4.90 -7.22 -3.83
C ARG A 98 -5.61 -7.13 -2.48
N LEU A 99 -5.74 -8.25 -1.77
CA LEU A 99 -6.40 -8.31 -0.46
C LEU A 99 -5.59 -7.60 0.64
N ALA A 100 -4.25 -7.65 0.56
CA ALA A 100 -3.35 -6.99 1.48
C ALA A 100 -3.52 -5.47 1.51
N LEU A 101 -4.02 -4.86 0.43
CA LEU A 101 -4.27 -3.42 0.37
C LEU A 101 -5.68 -3.01 0.83
N VAL A 102 -6.58 -3.97 1.11
CA VAL A 102 -7.92 -3.67 1.63
C VAL A 102 -7.79 -2.94 2.95
N PHE A 103 -6.99 -3.48 3.87
CA PHE A 103 -6.82 -2.87 5.18
C PHE A 103 -6.24 -1.45 5.17
N PRO A 104 -5.04 -1.19 4.59
CA PRO A 104 -4.51 0.17 4.58
C PRO A 104 -5.42 1.14 3.81
N SER A 105 -6.30 0.66 2.92
CA SER A 105 -7.37 1.47 2.32
C SER A 105 -8.42 1.90 3.34
N THR A 106 -8.81 1.03 4.27
CA THR A 106 -9.82 1.30 5.29
C THR A 106 -9.34 2.34 6.30
N VAL A 107 -8.11 2.18 6.79
CA VAL A 107 -7.52 3.10 7.78
C VAL A 107 -6.75 4.27 7.16
N LYS A 108 -6.67 4.32 5.83
CA LYS A 108 -5.91 5.32 5.05
C LYS A 108 -4.47 5.52 5.53
N SER A 109 -3.78 4.42 5.88
CA SER A 109 -2.40 4.49 6.37
C SER A 109 -1.39 4.27 5.26
N ALA A 110 -0.62 5.34 4.96
CA ALA A 110 0.46 5.31 3.98
C ALA A 110 1.61 4.39 4.41
N GLU A 111 1.94 4.36 5.70
CA GLU A 111 3.01 3.53 6.25
C GLU A 111 2.75 2.05 5.99
N ILE A 112 1.54 1.61 6.34
CA ILE A 112 1.10 0.22 6.23
C ILE A 112 1.00 -0.17 4.75
N ALA A 113 0.40 0.68 3.92
CA ALA A 113 0.36 0.48 2.47
C ALA A 113 1.78 0.33 1.88
N GLY A 114 2.73 1.14 2.36
CA GLY A 114 4.11 1.14 1.88
C GLY A 114 4.81 -0.17 2.18
N GLU A 115 4.59 -0.74 3.36
CA GLU A 115 5.05 -2.09 3.70
C GLU A 115 4.42 -3.14 2.79
N MET A 116 3.09 -3.12 2.59
CA MET A 116 2.43 -4.10 1.73
C MET A 116 2.95 -4.06 0.29
N ILE A 117 3.13 -2.85 -0.26
CA ILE A 117 3.66 -2.64 -1.61
C ILE A 117 5.10 -3.14 -1.72
N ARG A 118 5.95 -2.91 -0.69
CA ARG A 118 7.30 -3.48 -0.63
C ARG A 118 7.28 -5.02 -0.68
N ARG A 119 6.23 -5.65 -0.15
CA ARG A 119 5.98 -7.10 -0.20
C ARG A 119 5.27 -7.56 -1.48
N SER A 120 5.31 -6.74 -2.53
CA SER A 120 4.71 -7.00 -3.86
C SER A 120 3.18 -6.89 -3.94
N ALA A 121 2.54 -6.26 -2.96
CA ALA A 121 1.13 -5.89 -3.09
C ALA A 121 0.93 -4.88 -4.22
N LYS A 122 -0.15 -5.05 -4.99
CA LYS A 122 -0.48 -4.21 -6.13
C LYS A 122 -1.91 -3.71 -6.00
N PRO A 123 -2.16 -2.39 -6.13
CA PRO A 123 -3.50 -1.85 -6.02
C PRO A 123 -4.38 -2.38 -7.14
N GLY A 124 -5.59 -2.82 -6.78
CA GLY A 124 -6.62 -3.17 -7.75
C GLY A 124 -7.28 -1.92 -8.35
N LYS A 125 -8.12 -2.11 -9.37
CA LYS A 125 -8.90 -1.06 -10.04
C LYS A 125 -9.64 -0.17 -9.05
N GLU A 126 -10.41 -0.76 -8.15
CA GLU A 126 -11.24 -0.01 -7.19
C GLU A 126 -10.40 0.81 -6.21
N THR A 127 -9.35 0.23 -5.64
CA THR A 127 -8.41 0.93 -4.74
C THR A 127 -7.77 2.11 -5.45
N PHE A 128 -7.32 1.92 -6.71
CA PHE A 128 -6.75 2.98 -7.51
C PHE A 128 -7.76 4.09 -7.82
N LEU A 129 -8.96 3.76 -8.31
CA LEU A 129 -9.97 4.76 -8.67
C LEU A 129 -10.45 5.56 -7.47
N ARG A 130 -10.55 4.92 -6.31
CA ARG A 130 -10.84 5.58 -5.03
C ARG A 130 -9.73 6.56 -4.68
N ALA A 131 -8.48 6.10 -4.67
CA ALA A 131 -7.33 6.96 -4.37
C ALA A 131 -7.21 8.12 -5.36
N PHE A 132 -7.35 7.86 -6.66
CA PHE A 132 -7.34 8.85 -7.72
C PHE A 132 -8.42 9.92 -7.53
N SER A 133 -9.59 9.53 -7.01
CA SER A 133 -10.72 10.45 -6.83
C SER A 133 -10.63 11.25 -5.53
N SER A 134 -10.04 10.69 -4.47
CA SER A 134 -9.89 11.39 -3.18
C SER A 134 -8.56 12.14 -3.03
N TYR A 135 -7.61 11.97 -3.95
CA TYR A 135 -6.29 12.62 -3.87
C TYR A 135 -6.40 14.15 -3.94
N LYS A 136 -5.80 14.81 -2.95
CA LYS A 136 -5.67 16.27 -2.88
C LYS A 136 -4.24 16.75 -3.10
N SER A 137 -3.32 16.35 -2.22
CA SER A 137 -1.90 16.73 -2.25
C SER A 137 -1.05 15.67 -1.56
N ILE A 138 0.28 15.73 -1.70
CA ILE A 138 1.18 14.79 -1.01
C ILE A 138 1.02 14.87 0.51
N SER A 139 0.87 16.09 1.06
CA SER A 139 0.75 16.32 2.50
C SER A 139 -0.63 15.95 3.07
N GLU A 140 -1.71 16.26 2.35
CA GLU A 140 -3.08 15.97 2.82
C GLU A 140 -3.54 14.54 2.55
N SER A 141 -2.92 13.86 1.57
CA SER A 141 -3.37 12.54 1.10
C SER A 141 -2.17 11.61 0.82
N PRO A 142 -1.30 11.34 1.82
CA PRO A 142 -0.09 10.55 1.63
C PRO A 142 -0.39 9.09 1.26
N TYR A 143 -1.52 8.54 1.73
CA TYR A 143 -1.97 7.21 1.36
C TYR A 143 -2.33 7.14 -0.12
N GLU A 144 -3.17 8.04 -0.60
CA GLU A 144 -3.57 8.12 -2.00
C GLU A 144 -2.37 8.35 -2.92
N TYR A 145 -1.45 9.23 -2.51
CA TYR A 145 -0.20 9.48 -3.22
C TYR A 145 0.58 8.19 -3.46
N LEU A 146 0.77 7.40 -2.40
CA LEU A 146 1.50 6.15 -2.47
C LEU A 146 0.82 5.12 -3.37
N ILE A 147 -0.51 4.97 -3.26
CA ILE A 147 -1.29 4.04 -4.08
C ILE A 147 -1.18 4.41 -5.57
N ILE A 148 -1.41 5.68 -5.92
CA ILE A 148 -1.40 6.15 -7.31
C ILE A 148 0.01 5.98 -7.89
N THR A 149 1.05 6.46 -7.20
CA THR A 149 2.42 6.38 -7.70
C THR A 149 2.90 4.95 -7.87
N SER A 150 2.51 4.04 -6.97
CA SER A 150 2.85 2.62 -7.05
C SER A 150 2.11 1.91 -8.18
N ALA A 151 0.83 2.22 -8.39
CA ALA A 151 0.04 1.71 -9.51
C ALA A 151 0.66 2.11 -10.85
N MET A 152 0.98 3.40 -11.02
CA MET A 152 1.50 3.94 -12.29
C MET A 152 2.91 3.43 -12.61
N LYS A 153 3.72 3.08 -11.60
CA LYS A 153 5.05 2.48 -11.80
C LYS A 153 5.00 0.98 -12.11
N TRP A 154 3.86 0.32 -11.90
CA TRP A 154 3.74 -1.10 -12.14
C TRP A 154 3.57 -1.40 -13.64
N SER A 155 4.54 -2.14 -14.19
CA SER A 155 4.47 -2.65 -15.58
C SER A 155 3.20 -3.49 -15.82
N GLY A 156 2.38 -3.07 -16.77
CA GLY A 156 1.11 -3.72 -17.11
C GLY A 156 -0.10 -3.19 -16.34
N PHE A 157 0.04 -2.10 -15.58
CA PHE A 157 -1.11 -1.41 -14.99
C PHE A 157 -1.94 -0.72 -16.10
N PRO A 158 -3.23 -1.08 -16.29
CA PRO A 158 -4.04 -0.61 -17.42
C PRO A 158 -4.64 0.78 -17.14
N TRP A 159 -3.77 1.78 -16.94
CA TRP A 159 -4.19 3.14 -16.59
C TRP A 159 -5.08 3.78 -17.66
N HIS A 160 -4.90 3.43 -18.94
CA HIS A 160 -5.74 3.94 -20.04
C HIS A 160 -7.21 3.58 -19.80
N GLU A 161 -7.49 2.31 -19.50
CA GLU A 161 -8.85 1.84 -19.23
C GLU A 161 -9.43 2.54 -18.00
N TYR A 162 -8.64 2.62 -16.91
CA TYR A 162 -9.14 3.12 -15.64
C TYR A 162 -9.37 4.63 -15.65
N LEU A 163 -8.56 5.36 -16.41
CA LEU A 163 -8.69 6.81 -16.57
C LEU A 163 -9.47 7.19 -17.84
N THR A 164 -10.14 6.24 -18.50
CA THR A 164 -11.00 6.46 -19.67
C THR A 164 -10.31 7.13 -20.86
N PHE A 165 -9.04 6.78 -21.10
CA PHE A 165 -8.32 7.15 -22.31
C PHE A 165 -8.55 6.10 -23.42
N PRO A 166 -8.58 6.53 -24.70
CA PRO A 166 -8.40 5.61 -25.81
C PRO A 166 -7.17 4.72 -25.63
N SER A 167 -7.24 3.47 -26.09
CA SER A 167 -6.11 2.52 -26.01
C SER A 167 -4.88 2.99 -26.79
N SER A 168 -5.07 3.86 -27.78
CA SER A 168 -4.00 4.49 -28.57
C SER A 168 -3.37 5.71 -27.89
N SER A 169 -3.92 6.17 -26.76
CA SER A 169 -3.35 7.31 -26.05
C SER A 169 -1.95 7.01 -25.55
N SER A 170 -1.13 8.04 -25.54
CA SER A 170 0.24 8.02 -25.05
C SER A 170 0.34 8.69 -23.68
N HIS A 171 1.51 8.60 -23.05
CA HIS A 171 1.83 9.40 -21.86
C HIS A 171 1.68 10.91 -22.11
N GLY A 172 1.92 11.38 -23.34
CA GLY A 172 1.73 12.78 -23.71
C GLY A 172 0.27 13.24 -23.58
N ASP A 173 -0.69 12.36 -23.84
CA ASP A 173 -2.12 12.68 -23.70
C ASP A 173 -2.53 12.81 -22.24
N LEU A 174 -1.96 11.97 -21.37
CA LEU A 174 -2.13 12.09 -19.92
C LEU A 174 -1.54 13.40 -19.39
N LEU A 175 -0.38 13.81 -19.90
CA LEU A 175 0.24 15.09 -19.55
C LEU A 175 -0.65 16.28 -19.97
N LYS A 176 -1.11 16.30 -21.22
CA LYS A 176 -2.06 17.32 -21.71
C LYS A 176 -3.34 17.37 -20.87
N ARG A 177 -3.88 16.20 -20.50
CA ARG A 177 -5.04 16.11 -19.59
C ARG A 177 -4.73 16.67 -18.21
N SER A 178 -3.55 16.40 -17.65
CA SER A 178 -3.16 16.92 -16.33
C SER A 178 -3.02 18.44 -16.30
N LEU A 179 -2.60 19.06 -17.41
CA LEU A 179 -2.48 20.51 -17.51
C LEU A 179 -3.84 21.21 -17.57
N THR A 180 -4.83 20.55 -18.15
CA THR A 180 -6.18 21.10 -18.39
C THR A 180 -7.22 20.69 -17.36
N SER A 181 -6.98 19.60 -16.62
CA SER A 181 -7.90 19.12 -15.61
C SER A 181 -7.68 19.78 -14.26
N SER A 182 -8.77 20.13 -13.57
CA SER A 182 -8.74 20.54 -12.16
C SER A 182 -8.54 19.39 -11.18
N LYS A 183 -8.59 18.12 -11.64
CA LYS A 183 -8.49 16.94 -10.77
C LYS A 183 -7.01 16.59 -10.49
N PRO A 184 -6.51 16.74 -9.25
CA PRO A 184 -5.09 16.54 -8.92
C PRO A 184 -4.54 15.15 -9.26
N GLY A 185 -5.41 14.13 -9.24
CA GLY A 185 -5.05 12.77 -9.59
C GLY A 185 -4.41 12.63 -10.98
N TYR A 186 -4.83 13.43 -11.98
CA TYR A 186 -4.22 13.39 -13.31
C TYR A 186 -2.78 13.90 -13.29
N THR A 187 -2.52 14.98 -12.56
CA THR A 187 -1.18 15.54 -12.35
C THR A 187 -0.27 14.49 -11.72
N LEU A 188 -0.73 13.85 -10.65
CA LEU A 188 0.06 12.81 -10.00
C LEU A 188 0.33 11.61 -10.92
N CYS A 189 -0.68 11.14 -11.66
CA CYS A 189 -0.51 10.04 -12.63
C CYS A 189 0.52 10.38 -13.70
N ALA A 190 0.47 11.60 -14.28
CA ALA A 190 1.42 12.06 -15.29
C ALA A 190 2.85 12.12 -14.74
N ILE A 191 3.02 12.70 -13.55
CA ILE A 191 4.31 12.84 -12.84
C ILE A 191 4.90 11.47 -12.46
N ALA A 192 4.08 10.47 -12.15
CA ALA A 192 4.53 9.15 -11.76
C ALA A 192 5.16 8.36 -12.93
N LEU A 193 4.74 8.64 -14.16
CA LEU A 193 5.27 8.03 -15.39
C LEU A 193 6.51 8.73 -15.96
N MET A 194 6.79 9.97 -15.54
CA MET A 194 7.93 10.72 -16.03
C MET A 194 9.26 10.13 -15.56
N ARG A 195 10.24 10.06 -16.47
CA ARG A 195 11.64 9.84 -16.13
C ARG A 195 12.20 11.05 -15.36
N PRO A 196 13.29 10.89 -14.59
CA PRO A 196 13.89 11.99 -13.84
C PRO A 196 14.22 13.23 -14.67
N GLU A 197 14.65 13.06 -15.92
CA GLU A 197 15.01 14.14 -16.84
C GLU A 197 13.76 14.90 -17.29
N GLN A 198 12.73 14.16 -17.74
CA GLN A 198 11.44 14.73 -18.15
C GLN A 198 10.76 15.46 -17.00
N LYS A 199 10.89 14.95 -15.77
CA LYS A 199 10.36 15.59 -14.58
C LYS A 199 11.06 16.91 -14.27
N ALA A 200 12.38 16.98 -14.45
CA ALA A 200 13.15 18.20 -14.25
C ALA A 200 12.81 19.27 -15.30
N GLU A 201 12.67 18.87 -16.56
CA GLU A 201 12.21 19.73 -17.65
C GLU A 201 10.79 20.27 -17.39
N TYR A 202 9.85 19.38 -17.05
CA TYR A 202 8.47 19.75 -16.72
C TYR A 202 8.40 20.78 -15.59
N VAL A 203 9.18 20.60 -14.53
CA VAL A 203 9.26 21.54 -13.40
C VAL A 203 9.84 22.88 -13.81
N THR A 204 10.86 22.89 -14.66
CA THR A 204 11.45 24.13 -15.20
C THR A 204 10.37 24.91 -15.95
N ASN A 205 9.63 24.25 -16.84
CA ASN A 205 8.54 24.86 -17.60
C ASN A 205 7.42 25.41 -16.70
N LEU A 206 7.06 24.69 -15.62
CA LEU A 206 6.04 25.16 -14.67
C LEU A 206 6.49 26.42 -13.91
N VAL A 207 7.76 26.49 -13.51
CA VAL A 207 8.34 27.66 -12.83
C VAL A 207 8.42 28.88 -13.76
N GLU A 208 8.74 28.66 -15.03
CA GLU A 208 8.75 29.71 -16.07
C GLU A 208 7.33 30.19 -16.39
N ALA A 209 6.35 29.29 -16.44
CA ALA A 209 4.95 29.60 -16.65
C ALA A 209 4.24 30.22 -15.43
N GLY A 210 4.90 30.27 -14.26
CA GLY A 210 4.32 30.84 -13.04
C GLY A 210 3.26 29.97 -12.36
N ASP A 211 3.30 28.64 -12.53
CA ASP A 211 2.42 27.68 -11.85
C ASP A 211 3.20 26.76 -10.89
N PRO A 212 3.84 27.31 -9.84
CA PRO A 212 4.61 26.52 -8.88
C PRO A 212 3.73 25.63 -7.99
N ALA A 213 2.42 25.91 -7.91
CA ALA A 213 1.46 25.15 -7.12
C ALA A 213 1.45 23.66 -7.46
N LYS A 214 1.49 23.33 -8.75
CA LYS A 214 1.56 21.93 -9.21
C LYS A 214 2.84 21.23 -8.76
N ILE A 215 3.92 21.97 -8.51
CA ILE A 215 5.19 21.43 -8.05
C ILE A 215 5.07 21.04 -6.58
N TYR A 216 4.81 21.98 -5.68
CA TYR A 216 4.87 21.69 -4.23
C TYR A 216 3.68 20.88 -3.71
N LEU A 217 2.50 20.93 -4.36
CA LEU A 217 1.33 20.14 -3.92
C LEU A 217 1.42 18.66 -4.33
N HIS A 218 2.05 18.37 -5.47
CA HIS A 218 1.94 17.05 -6.11
C HIS A 218 3.27 16.38 -6.43
N MET A 219 4.40 17.06 -6.24
CA MET A 219 5.73 16.50 -6.49
C MET A 219 6.54 16.36 -5.21
N ASP A 220 7.09 15.16 -5.01
CA ASP A 220 8.06 14.92 -3.95
C ASP A 220 9.39 15.57 -4.34
N LEU A 221 9.71 16.71 -3.71
CA LEU A 221 10.91 17.52 -3.91
C LEU A 221 12.22 16.84 -3.46
N LYS A 222 12.25 15.50 -3.48
CA LYS A 222 13.39 14.68 -3.10
C LYS A 222 13.87 13.83 -4.28
N GLY A 223 15.10 13.31 -4.16
CA GLY A 223 15.63 12.30 -5.06
C GLY A 223 16.42 12.83 -6.25
N LYS A 224 16.68 11.93 -7.22
CA LYS A 224 17.64 12.16 -8.31
C LYS A 224 17.20 13.24 -9.31
N TRP A 225 15.89 13.42 -9.50
CA TRP A 225 15.36 14.41 -10.45
C TRP A 225 15.53 15.84 -9.93
N PHE A 226 15.28 16.10 -8.63
CA PHE A 226 15.43 17.42 -8.02
C PHE A 226 16.89 17.90 -8.10
N LYS A 227 17.86 16.99 -7.97
CA LYS A 227 19.28 17.30 -8.15
C LYS A 227 19.60 17.88 -9.53
N LYS A 228 18.87 17.48 -10.57
CA LYS A 228 19.05 17.92 -11.97
C LYS A 228 18.47 19.30 -12.27
N LEU A 229 17.69 19.89 -11.36
CA LEU A 229 17.15 21.23 -11.58
C LEU A 229 18.26 22.29 -11.55
N PRO A 230 18.18 23.31 -12.42
CA PRO A 230 19.00 24.52 -12.32
C PRO A 230 18.90 25.19 -10.94
N ALA A 231 19.97 25.86 -10.50
CA ALA A 231 20.03 26.48 -9.18
C ALA A 231 18.98 27.57 -8.98
N ASN A 232 18.78 28.42 -9.99
CA ASN A 232 17.74 29.45 -10.00
C ASN A 232 16.32 28.86 -9.86
N VAL A 233 16.04 27.73 -10.51
CA VAL A 233 14.74 27.04 -10.42
C VAL A 233 14.53 26.48 -9.01
N LYS A 234 15.55 25.85 -8.41
CA LYS A 234 15.48 25.37 -7.01
C LYS A 234 15.21 26.51 -6.04
N SER A 235 15.93 27.62 -6.16
CA SER A 235 15.75 28.79 -5.29
C SER A 235 14.34 29.36 -5.42
N LYS A 236 13.81 29.47 -6.64
CA LYS A 236 12.45 29.97 -6.89
C LYS A 236 11.38 29.07 -6.27
N ILE A 237 11.48 27.75 -6.45
CA ILE A 237 10.54 26.79 -5.82
C ILE A 237 10.56 26.91 -4.29
N LEU A 238 11.75 27.04 -3.69
CA LEU A 238 11.88 27.19 -2.24
C LEU A 238 11.31 28.52 -1.75
N SER A 239 11.55 29.62 -2.46
CA SER A 239 11.00 30.95 -2.17
C SER A 239 9.48 30.95 -2.23
N ASP A 240 8.91 30.40 -3.31
CA ASP A 240 7.47 30.28 -3.50
C ASP A 240 6.82 29.41 -2.40
N GLN A 241 7.50 28.36 -1.94
CA GLN A 241 7.02 27.48 -0.89
C GLN A 241 6.95 28.17 0.49
N ILE A 242 7.85 29.11 0.77
CA ILE A 242 7.89 29.89 2.03
C ILE A 242 7.14 31.22 1.92
N GLY A 243 6.60 31.55 0.74
CA GLY A 243 5.82 32.77 0.48
C GLY A 243 6.67 34.04 0.37
N ILE A 244 7.92 33.94 -0.12
CA ILE A 244 8.86 35.04 -0.31
C ILE A 244 9.07 35.34 -1.79
#